data_AF-A0A285ZVC2-F1
#
_entry.id   AF-A0A285ZVC2-F1
#
_cell.length_a   1.000
_cell.length_b   1.000
_cell.length_c   1.000
_cell.angle_alpha   90.00
_cell.angle_beta   90.00
_cell.angle_gamma   90.00
#
_symmetry.space_group_name_H-M   'P 1'
#
loop_
_entity.id
_entity.type
_entity.pdbx_description
1 polymer ?
#
loop_
_entity_poly.entity_id
_entity_poly.type
_entity_poly.pdbx_seq_one_letter_code
_entity_poly.pdbx_strand_id
1 'polypeptide(L)'
;MSFLKNFISLRTCFLACAFVSSAFAADRVVGANATLDMEPGARSAALGSATLAVEGDYLGLGTNAYQLSLAKYMWASFSHTAYYEDTKYDYASMVIPLPKKQGIGVSFSRFGADDIPYIRDGEPVPEGSNYNTLSIADWVFSVAWGRRFIDRLDLGIAFHVLYRDMDQTGWGFRGDASARYQIMDDFYVSGLLKGWTSSAATWESGEFEYSAPEFYLALSYGLPVEYLYGKFNFYWQSAGLFHHEARDLDFDEDTHGGERIWEDPLDWLSGGRGGVEFAFDFGLKLRVGLSSFTTFKSVTAGAGLTIANFLVVDYAFESHPVFSPVHRVSISFSPYLFGHKPREEGHLSKTDAAKKLVTEEPEYLPAEEYVEERIQETPVPVEQTPKAPVNQSVPAPEKPAVTAPTAPATPIVETDDEILE
;
A
#
# COMPACT_ATOMS: atom_id res chain seq x y z
N MET A 1 16.55 32.50 40.91
CA MET A 1 15.07 32.53 41.09
C MET A 1 14.26 32.65 39.79
N SER A 2 14.83 32.41 38.60
CA SER A 2 14.10 32.50 37.31
C SER A 2 13.78 31.13 36.68
N PHE A 3 14.60 30.12 36.91
CA PHE A 3 14.42 28.79 36.30
C PHE A 3 13.25 27.96 36.85
N LEU A 4 12.81 28.23 38.08
CA LEU A 4 11.75 27.43 38.74
C LEU A 4 10.33 27.87 38.32
N LYS A 5 10.15 29.06 37.75
CA LYS A 5 8.84 29.58 37.32
C LYS A 5 8.39 29.02 35.96
N ASN A 6 9.33 28.67 35.07
CA ASN A 6 9.00 28.18 33.73
C ASN A 6 8.52 26.71 33.72
N PHE A 7 8.99 25.90 34.68
CA PHE A 7 8.54 24.50 34.81
C PHE A 7 7.13 24.37 35.41
N ILE A 8 6.71 25.35 36.22
CA ILE A 8 5.37 25.36 36.82
C ILE A 8 4.33 25.72 35.75
N SER A 9 4.60 26.70 34.88
CA SER A 9 3.70 27.10 33.77
C SER A 9 3.41 25.96 32.77
N LEU A 10 4.43 25.17 32.42
CA LEU A 10 4.30 24.09 31.43
C LEU A 10 3.53 22.88 31.98
N ARG A 11 3.67 22.58 33.29
CA ARG A 11 2.91 21.53 33.96
C ARG A 11 1.44 21.92 34.16
N THR A 12 1.15 23.19 34.40
CA THR A 12 -0.25 23.67 34.51
C THR A 12 -0.96 23.69 33.16
N CYS A 13 -0.25 23.93 32.04
CA CYS A 13 -0.82 23.75 30.69
C CYS A 13 -1.09 22.26 30.37
N PHE A 14 -0.20 21.34 30.76
CA PHE A 14 -0.43 19.91 30.59
C PHE A 14 -1.56 19.36 31.49
N LEU A 15 -1.73 19.90 32.70
CA LEU A 15 -2.84 19.55 33.59
C LEU A 15 -4.17 20.17 33.15
N ALA A 16 -4.16 21.33 32.48
CA ALA A 16 -5.36 21.97 31.94
C ALA A 16 -5.87 21.29 30.65
N CYS A 17 -4.98 20.72 29.83
CA CYS A 17 -5.40 19.87 28.70
C CYS A 17 -5.94 18.49 29.13
N ALA A 18 -5.67 18.04 30.36
CA ALA A 18 -6.15 16.77 30.87
C ALA A 18 -7.57 16.82 31.49
N PHE A 19 -8.22 17.99 31.53
CA PHE A 19 -9.50 18.19 32.26
C PHE A 19 -10.65 18.79 31.45
N VAL A 20 -10.68 18.54 30.14
CA VAL A 20 -11.91 18.68 29.34
C VAL A 20 -12.21 17.33 28.70
N SER A 21 -12.53 16.35 29.53
CA SER A 21 -13.34 15.21 29.10
C SER A 21 -14.78 15.69 29.01
N SER A 22 -15.11 16.44 27.97
CA SER A 22 -16.49 16.57 27.55
C SER A 22 -16.91 15.16 27.14
N ALA A 23 -17.82 14.57 27.92
CA ALA A 23 -18.56 13.39 27.52
C ALA A 23 -19.44 13.78 26.32
N PHE A 24 -18.83 13.89 25.14
CA PHE A 24 -19.55 13.58 23.93
C PHE A 24 -19.88 12.10 24.04
N ALA A 25 -21.15 11.75 23.90
CA ALA A 25 -21.55 10.38 23.65
C ALA A 25 -20.99 10.01 22.27
N ALA A 26 -19.68 9.75 22.20
CA ALA A 26 -19.04 9.28 21.00
C ALA A 26 -19.45 7.82 20.85
N ASP A 27 -20.37 7.56 19.93
CA ASP A 27 -20.70 6.19 19.62
C ASP A 27 -19.52 5.59 18.83
N ARG A 28 -19.06 4.43 19.29
CA ARG A 28 -17.96 3.73 18.63
C ARG A 28 -18.57 2.90 17.52
N VAL A 29 -18.68 3.50 16.35
CA VAL A 29 -19.28 2.88 15.17
C VAL A 29 -18.18 2.26 14.30
N VAL A 30 -18.42 1.03 13.86
CA VAL A 30 -17.62 0.42 12.79
C VAL A 30 -18.05 1.08 11.48
N GLY A 31 -17.15 1.82 10.83
CA GLY A 31 -17.42 2.38 9.52
C GLY A 31 -18.03 3.79 9.49
N ALA A 32 -17.81 4.63 10.50
CA ALA A 32 -18.24 6.03 10.52
C ALA A 32 -17.85 6.82 9.25
N ASN A 33 -16.79 6.38 8.55
CA ASN A 33 -16.32 6.91 7.27
C ASN A 33 -16.20 5.83 6.17
N ALA A 34 -17.12 4.86 6.11
CA ALA A 34 -17.05 3.71 5.21
C ALA A 34 -16.84 4.07 3.73
N THR A 35 -17.36 5.21 3.26
CA THR A 35 -17.16 5.67 1.87
C THR A 35 -15.70 5.92 1.51
N LEU A 36 -14.84 6.19 2.51
CA LEU A 36 -13.39 6.31 2.32
C LEU A 36 -12.69 4.97 2.06
N ASP A 37 -13.40 3.85 2.20
CA ASP A 37 -12.89 2.49 2.00
C ASP A 37 -13.29 1.89 0.66
N MET A 38 -14.07 2.64 -0.13
CA MET A 38 -14.45 2.23 -1.47
C MET A 38 -13.23 2.12 -2.36
N GLU A 39 -13.23 1.10 -3.22
CA GLU A 39 -12.15 0.87 -4.15
C GLU A 39 -12.36 1.64 -5.46
N PRO A 40 -11.50 2.63 -5.78
CA PRO A 40 -11.64 3.40 -7.00
C PRO A 40 -11.01 2.73 -8.23
N GLY A 41 -9.95 1.94 -8.08
CA GLY A 41 -9.16 1.44 -9.20
C GLY A 41 -9.76 0.21 -9.88
N ALA A 42 -9.84 0.18 -11.21
CA ALA A 42 -10.19 -1.07 -11.91
C ALA A 42 -9.08 -2.12 -11.75
N ARG A 43 -7.81 -1.71 -11.76
CA ARG A 43 -6.69 -2.63 -11.63
C ARG A 43 -6.67 -3.37 -10.29
N SER A 44 -6.73 -2.64 -9.18
CA SER A 44 -6.85 -3.18 -7.82
C SER A 44 -8.10 -4.04 -7.64
N ALA A 45 -9.25 -3.59 -8.14
CA ALA A 45 -10.50 -4.36 -8.08
C ALA A 45 -10.40 -5.73 -8.77
N ALA A 46 -9.80 -5.77 -9.96
CA ALA A 46 -9.54 -7.02 -10.69
C ALA A 46 -8.56 -7.99 -9.97
N LEU A 47 -7.89 -7.51 -8.92
CA LEU A 47 -6.94 -8.23 -8.08
C LEU A 47 -7.52 -8.47 -6.67
N GLY A 48 -8.84 -8.62 -6.57
CA GLY A 48 -9.53 -8.86 -5.31
C GLY A 48 -9.58 -7.63 -4.40
N SER A 49 -9.49 -6.42 -4.97
CA SER A 49 -9.41 -5.17 -4.18
C SER A 49 -8.22 -5.15 -3.23
N ALA A 50 -7.13 -5.89 -3.54
CA ALA A 50 -5.89 -5.94 -2.78
C ALA A 50 -5.03 -4.67 -2.97
N THR A 51 -5.65 -3.51 -2.85
CA THR A 51 -5.11 -2.20 -3.24
C THR A 51 -3.76 -1.97 -2.63
N LEU A 52 -3.57 -2.24 -1.32
CA LEU A 52 -2.29 -2.06 -0.62
C LEU A 52 -1.13 -2.86 -1.19
N ALA A 53 -1.39 -3.98 -1.85
CA ALA A 53 -0.36 -4.78 -2.51
C ALA A 53 0.00 -4.23 -3.89
N VAL A 54 -0.95 -3.57 -4.56
CA VAL A 54 -0.84 -3.16 -5.97
C VAL A 54 -0.05 -1.86 -6.08
N GLU A 55 1.09 -1.95 -6.75
CA GLU A 55 2.00 -0.81 -6.91
C GLU A 55 1.73 -0.03 -8.19
N GLY A 56 1.83 1.30 -8.11
CA GLY A 56 1.70 2.17 -9.28
C GLY A 56 0.26 2.33 -9.77
N ASP A 57 -0.74 1.95 -8.96
CA ASP A 57 -2.15 2.27 -9.21
C ASP A 57 -2.50 3.61 -8.56
N TYR A 58 -2.44 4.69 -9.35
CA TYR A 58 -2.67 6.05 -8.86
C TYR A 58 -4.13 6.37 -8.52
N LEU A 59 -5.06 5.44 -8.71
CA LEU A 59 -6.42 5.59 -8.19
C LEU A 59 -6.46 5.25 -6.70
N GLY A 60 -5.61 4.33 -6.23
CA GLY A 60 -5.47 3.94 -4.82
C GLY A 60 -4.79 4.95 -3.88
N LEU A 61 -4.84 6.26 -4.16
CA LEU A 61 -4.21 7.28 -3.30
C LEU A 61 -4.77 7.32 -1.87
N GLY A 62 -6.01 6.86 -1.68
CA GLY A 62 -6.65 6.78 -0.36
C GLY A 62 -5.92 5.84 0.60
N THR A 63 -5.48 4.69 0.10
CA THR A 63 -4.95 3.60 0.92
C THR A 63 -3.44 3.42 0.76
N ASN A 64 -2.83 3.94 -0.32
CA ASN A 64 -1.45 3.65 -0.70
C ASN A 64 -0.58 4.91 -0.89
N ALA A 65 -0.56 5.82 0.06
CA ALA A 65 0.20 7.07 -0.07
C ALA A 65 1.71 6.86 -0.34
N TYR A 66 2.33 5.76 0.14
CA TYR A 66 3.74 5.49 -0.11
C TYR A 66 4.09 5.41 -1.60
N GLN A 67 3.15 5.02 -2.46
CA GLN A 67 3.41 4.80 -3.90
C GLN A 67 3.78 6.12 -4.62
N LEU A 68 3.44 7.26 -4.04
CA LEU A 68 3.85 8.58 -4.53
C LEU A 68 5.38 8.73 -4.55
N SER A 69 6.11 8.01 -3.70
CA SER A 69 7.57 7.97 -3.75
C SER A 69 8.10 7.27 -5.00
N LEU A 70 7.29 6.43 -5.66
CA LEU A 70 7.63 5.60 -6.82
C LEU A 70 7.25 6.28 -8.15
N ALA A 71 6.32 7.24 -8.11
CA ALA A 71 5.82 7.92 -9.30
C ALA A 71 6.96 8.54 -10.13
N LYS A 72 7.06 8.12 -11.40
CA LYS A 72 8.06 8.65 -12.35
C LYS A 72 7.52 9.80 -13.18
N TYR A 73 6.24 9.72 -13.52
CA TYR A 73 5.54 10.69 -14.36
C TYR A 73 4.41 11.34 -13.58
N MET A 74 3.97 12.50 -14.04
CA MET A 74 2.70 13.07 -13.59
C MET A 74 1.56 12.25 -14.19
N TRP A 75 0.54 11.93 -13.39
CA TRP A 75 -0.61 11.17 -13.84
C TRP A 75 -1.90 11.88 -13.44
N ALA A 76 -2.86 11.92 -14.35
CA ALA A 76 -4.25 12.19 -14.06
C ALA A 76 -5.03 10.89 -14.33
N SER A 77 -5.81 10.44 -13.37
CA SER A 77 -6.56 9.19 -13.47
C SER A 77 -8.02 9.43 -13.15
N PHE A 78 -8.89 8.70 -13.82
CA PHE A 78 -10.33 8.74 -13.66
C PHE A 78 -10.85 7.32 -13.62
N SER A 79 -11.85 7.08 -12.78
CA SER A 79 -12.60 5.83 -12.81
C SER A 79 -14.08 6.06 -12.60
N HIS A 80 -14.85 5.14 -13.17
CA HIS A 80 -16.29 5.09 -13.03
C HIS A 80 -16.67 3.65 -12.69
N THR A 81 -17.48 3.50 -11.64
CA THR A 81 -18.03 2.22 -11.20
C THR A 81 -19.55 2.34 -11.16
N ALA A 82 -20.23 1.44 -11.86
CA ALA A 82 -21.66 1.24 -11.71
C ALA A 82 -21.87 0.12 -10.67
N TYR A 83 -22.36 0.51 -9.49
CA TYR A 83 -22.74 -0.43 -8.45
C TYR A 83 -24.20 -0.89 -8.65
N TYR A 84 -24.68 -1.72 -7.75
CA TYR A 84 -26.08 -2.15 -7.69
C TYR A 84 -27.01 -1.00 -7.29
N GLU A 85 -28.32 -1.18 -7.51
CA GLU A 85 -29.38 -0.20 -7.16
C GLU A 85 -29.11 1.21 -7.71
N ASP A 86 -28.63 1.29 -8.97
CA ASP A 86 -28.31 2.54 -9.68
C ASP A 86 -27.31 3.49 -8.97
N THR A 87 -26.60 2.97 -7.98
CA THR A 87 -25.57 3.73 -7.26
C THR A 87 -24.28 3.81 -8.09
N LYS A 88 -23.62 4.97 -8.07
CA LYS A 88 -22.43 5.25 -8.88
C LYS A 88 -21.29 5.70 -8.01
N TYR A 89 -20.07 5.31 -8.41
CA TYR A 89 -18.84 5.80 -7.82
C TYR A 89 -17.92 6.37 -8.89
N ASP A 90 -17.74 7.68 -8.85
CA ASP A 90 -16.85 8.43 -9.71
C ASP A 90 -15.63 8.88 -8.92
N TYR A 91 -14.44 8.65 -9.45
CA TYR A 91 -13.20 9.00 -8.78
C TYR A 91 -12.22 9.63 -9.76
N ALA A 92 -11.54 10.68 -9.31
CA ALA A 92 -10.47 11.34 -10.05
C ALA A 92 -9.26 11.53 -9.14
N SER A 93 -8.07 11.30 -9.67
CA SER A 93 -6.82 11.60 -8.97
C SER A 93 -5.80 12.27 -9.85
N MET A 94 -4.92 13.04 -9.21
CA MET A 94 -3.74 13.61 -9.83
C MET A 94 -2.53 13.32 -8.97
N VAL A 95 -1.46 12.83 -9.59
CA VAL A 95 -0.18 12.52 -8.94
C VAL A 95 0.92 13.33 -9.59
N ILE A 96 1.69 14.03 -8.76
CA ILE A 96 2.80 14.87 -9.19
C ILE A 96 4.08 14.35 -8.51
N PRO A 97 5.02 13.79 -9.29
CA PRO A 97 6.32 13.41 -8.75
C PRO A 97 7.15 14.65 -8.40
N LEU A 98 7.79 14.61 -7.24
CA LEU A 98 8.68 15.66 -6.74
C LEU A 98 10.14 15.15 -6.68
N PRO A 99 11.13 16.07 -6.61
CA PRO A 99 12.53 15.71 -6.44
C PRO A 99 12.80 14.87 -5.17
N LYS A 100 13.96 14.20 -5.11
CA LYS A 100 14.39 13.39 -3.95
C LYS A 100 13.43 12.24 -3.60
N LYS A 101 12.87 11.59 -4.63
CA LYS A 101 11.96 10.44 -4.49
C LYS A 101 10.73 10.74 -3.63
N GLN A 102 10.15 11.91 -3.87
CA GLN A 102 8.92 12.36 -3.23
C GLN A 102 7.80 12.43 -4.27
N GLY A 103 6.56 12.52 -3.81
CA GLY A 103 5.42 12.82 -4.64
C GLY A 103 4.28 13.36 -3.79
N ILE A 104 3.41 14.13 -4.44
CA ILE A 104 2.14 14.56 -3.88
C ILE A 104 1.02 14.01 -4.74
N GLY A 105 -0.10 13.71 -4.10
CA GLY A 105 -1.31 13.26 -4.75
C GLY A 105 -2.51 14.03 -4.22
N VAL A 106 -3.47 14.31 -5.09
CA VAL A 106 -4.79 14.78 -4.71
C VAL A 106 -5.82 13.88 -5.36
N SER A 107 -6.93 13.64 -4.67
CA SER A 107 -8.06 12.95 -5.27
C SER A 107 -9.39 13.53 -4.82
N PHE A 108 -10.38 13.27 -5.65
CA PHE A 108 -11.76 13.64 -5.45
C PHE A 108 -12.64 12.47 -5.85
N SER A 109 -13.68 12.19 -5.07
CA SER A 109 -14.64 11.16 -5.43
C SER A 109 -16.05 11.53 -5.03
N ARG A 110 -17.00 10.96 -5.77
CA ARG A 110 -18.42 11.03 -5.46
C ARG A 110 -18.98 9.61 -5.46
N PHE A 111 -19.56 9.21 -4.35
CA PHE A 111 -20.40 8.02 -4.26
C PHE A 111 -21.83 8.47 -4.04
N GLY A 112 -22.80 7.94 -4.79
CA GLY A 112 -24.18 8.32 -4.57
C GLY A 112 -25.16 7.70 -5.53
N ALA A 113 -26.43 7.84 -5.19
CA ALA A 113 -27.56 7.48 -6.01
C ALA A 113 -28.39 8.75 -6.29
N ASP A 114 -28.78 8.91 -7.55
CA ASP A 114 -29.49 10.08 -8.03
C ASP A 114 -30.94 9.73 -8.36
N ASP A 115 -31.82 10.73 -8.26
CA ASP A 115 -33.22 10.64 -8.67
C ASP A 115 -34.02 9.50 -8.02
N ILE A 116 -33.74 9.19 -6.74
CA ILE A 116 -34.46 8.17 -5.97
C ILE A 116 -35.91 8.64 -5.77
N PRO A 117 -36.91 7.93 -6.33
CA PRO A 117 -38.31 8.31 -6.17
C PRO A 117 -38.76 8.08 -4.73
N TYR A 118 -39.44 9.06 -4.14
CA TYR A 118 -40.01 8.95 -2.82
C TYR A 118 -41.44 9.52 -2.75
N ILE A 119 -42.18 9.04 -1.76
CA ILE A 119 -43.54 9.51 -1.45
C ILE A 119 -43.49 10.06 -0.03
N ARG A 120 -43.91 11.31 0.17
CA ARG A 120 -43.99 11.89 1.50
C ARG A 120 -45.14 11.27 2.27
N ASP A 121 -44.96 11.10 3.57
CA ASP A 121 -46.02 10.67 4.46
C ASP A 121 -47.26 11.58 4.32
N GLY A 122 -48.39 10.97 3.96
CA GLY A 122 -49.66 11.67 3.75
C GLY A 122 -49.89 12.20 2.32
N GLU A 123 -48.94 12.08 1.40
CA GLU A 123 -49.16 12.36 -0.02
C GLU A 123 -49.77 11.13 -0.73
N PRO A 124 -50.73 11.33 -1.66
CA PRO A 124 -51.26 10.23 -2.47
C PRO A 124 -50.15 9.68 -3.39
N VAL A 125 -50.18 8.36 -3.65
CA VAL A 125 -49.29 7.74 -4.64
C VAL A 125 -49.49 8.46 -5.99
N PRO A 126 -48.43 9.04 -6.59
CA PRO A 126 -48.58 9.78 -7.84
C PRO A 126 -49.12 8.90 -8.97
N GLU A 127 -50.04 9.43 -9.79
CA GLU A 127 -50.47 8.77 -11.01
C GLU A 127 -49.42 8.97 -12.12
N GLY A 128 -48.81 7.88 -12.60
CA GLY A 128 -47.83 7.90 -13.69
C GLY A 128 -46.38 7.98 -13.20
N SER A 129 -45.56 8.84 -13.82
CA SER A 129 -44.11 8.96 -13.59
C SER A 129 -43.69 10.23 -12.85
N ASN A 130 -44.64 10.95 -12.23
CA ASN A 130 -44.36 12.22 -11.55
C ASN A 130 -44.12 12.01 -10.05
N TYR A 131 -42.96 11.45 -9.71
CA TYR A 131 -42.54 11.25 -8.33
C TYR A 131 -41.67 12.42 -7.85
N ASN A 132 -41.75 12.73 -6.57
CA ASN A 132 -40.70 13.53 -5.94
C ASN A 132 -39.42 12.69 -5.92
N THR A 133 -38.27 13.30 -6.16
CA THR A 133 -36.98 12.61 -6.12
C THR A 133 -36.07 13.17 -5.04
N LEU A 134 -35.21 12.30 -4.50
CA LEU A 134 -34.11 12.62 -3.59
C LEU A 134 -32.82 12.09 -4.21
N SER A 135 -31.72 12.81 -4.04
CA SER A 135 -30.38 12.29 -4.31
C SER A 135 -29.64 12.16 -2.99
N ILE A 136 -28.84 11.11 -2.86
CA ILE A 136 -27.90 10.95 -1.75
C ILE A 136 -26.50 10.89 -2.31
N ALA A 137 -25.56 11.60 -1.70
CA ALA A 137 -24.18 11.64 -2.17
C ALA A 137 -23.17 11.91 -1.05
N ASP A 138 -22.08 11.15 -1.13
CA ASP A 138 -20.87 11.32 -0.35
C ASP A 138 -19.75 11.83 -1.25
N TRP A 139 -19.16 12.95 -0.87
CA TRP A 139 -18.09 13.64 -1.58
C TRP A 139 -16.81 13.57 -0.78
N VAL A 140 -15.76 12.97 -1.35
CA VAL A 140 -14.46 12.84 -0.69
C VAL A 140 -13.45 13.71 -1.39
N PHE A 141 -12.65 14.42 -0.59
CA PHE A 141 -11.44 15.07 -1.04
C PHE A 141 -10.26 14.54 -0.25
N SER A 142 -9.18 14.17 -0.95
CA SER A 142 -7.99 13.61 -0.33
C SER A 142 -6.72 14.33 -0.78
N VAL A 143 -5.78 14.47 0.15
CA VAL A 143 -4.41 14.90 -0.14
C VAL A 143 -3.45 13.88 0.44
N ALA A 144 -2.49 13.45 -0.35
CA ALA A 144 -1.49 12.47 0.03
C ALA A 144 -0.08 12.96 -0.30
N TRP A 145 0.87 12.52 0.51
CA TRP A 145 2.29 12.73 0.29
C TRP A 145 3.05 11.43 0.55
N GLY A 146 4.03 11.13 -0.28
CA GLY A 146 4.87 9.96 -0.11
C GLY A 146 6.33 10.26 -0.43
N ARG A 147 7.23 9.57 0.27
CA ARG A 147 8.68 9.74 0.16
C ARG A 147 9.42 8.45 0.44
N ARG A 148 10.47 8.21 -0.34
CA ARG A 148 11.50 7.24 0.03
C ARG A 148 12.35 7.79 1.18
N PHE A 149 12.27 7.15 2.33
CA PHE A 149 12.97 7.59 3.54
C PHE A 149 14.39 7.04 3.60
N ILE A 150 14.56 5.75 3.28
CA ILE A 150 15.83 5.06 3.05
C ILE A 150 15.69 4.19 1.80
N ASP A 151 16.79 3.68 1.25
CA ASP A 151 16.81 3.01 -0.08
C ASP A 151 15.75 1.91 -0.27
N ARG A 152 15.37 1.24 0.82
CA ARG A 152 14.41 0.12 0.85
C ARG A 152 13.07 0.45 1.51
N LEU A 153 12.87 1.65 2.06
CA LEU A 153 11.66 2.04 2.80
C LEU A 153 11.02 3.27 2.19
N ASP A 154 9.79 3.08 1.71
CA ASP A 154 8.89 4.11 1.25
C ASP A 154 7.84 4.37 2.34
N LEU A 155 7.57 5.65 2.61
CA LEU A 155 6.56 6.08 3.58
C LEU A 155 5.56 7.00 2.88
N GLY A 156 4.33 7.01 3.35
CA GLY A 156 3.33 7.98 2.91
C GLY A 156 2.28 8.25 3.96
N ILE A 157 1.66 9.42 3.85
CA ILE A 157 0.53 9.86 4.66
C ILE A 157 -0.55 10.40 3.76
N ALA A 158 -1.81 10.21 4.16
CA ALA A 158 -2.96 10.75 3.46
C ALA A 158 -3.95 11.36 4.46
N PHE A 159 -4.63 12.42 4.02
CA PHE A 159 -5.70 13.06 4.77
C PHE A 159 -6.92 13.15 3.88
N HIS A 160 -8.06 12.78 4.44
CA HIS A 160 -9.34 12.66 3.78
C HIS A 160 -10.35 13.53 4.50
N VAL A 161 -11.12 14.28 3.71
CA VAL A 161 -12.31 14.99 4.16
C VAL A 161 -13.48 14.43 3.37
N LEU A 162 -14.55 14.12 4.07
CA LEU A 162 -15.79 13.59 3.53
C LEU A 162 -16.90 14.58 3.83
N TYR A 163 -17.69 14.93 2.83
CA TYR A 163 -18.93 15.67 2.99
C TYR A 163 -20.07 14.77 2.54
N ARG A 164 -21.11 14.67 3.36
CA ARG A 164 -22.27 13.81 3.12
C ARG A 164 -23.51 14.65 2.97
N ASP A 165 -24.28 14.32 1.96
CA ASP A 165 -25.58 14.90 1.67
C ASP A 165 -26.58 13.75 1.53
N MET A 166 -27.33 13.51 2.59
CA MET A 166 -28.34 12.45 2.68
C MET A 166 -29.67 13.05 3.16
N ASP A 167 -30.37 12.40 4.09
CA ASP A 167 -31.49 12.99 4.84
C ASP A 167 -31.02 14.09 5.82
N GLN A 168 -29.76 14.01 6.27
CA GLN A 168 -29.01 15.03 6.99
C GLN A 168 -27.63 15.22 6.35
N THR A 169 -27.05 16.41 6.54
CA THR A 169 -25.66 16.63 6.11
C THR A 169 -24.66 16.27 7.19
N GLY A 170 -23.46 15.87 6.77
CA GLY A 170 -22.40 15.47 7.67
C GLY A 170 -21.00 15.74 7.13
N TRP A 171 -20.05 15.84 8.04
CA TRP A 171 -18.63 15.99 7.73
C TRP A 171 -17.82 14.88 8.39
N GLY A 172 -16.98 14.23 7.60
CA GLY A 172 -16.04 13.20 8.03
C GLY A 172 -14.60 13.63 7.82
N PHE A 173 -13.71 13.11 8.67
CA PHE A 173 -12.27 13.25 8.54
C PHE A 173 -11.59 11.93 8.85
N ARG A 174 -10.55 11.59 8.06
CA ARG A 174 -9.63 10.49 8.38
C ARG A 174 -8.22 10.85 7.95
N GLY A 175 -7.23 10.51 8.78
CA GLY A 175 -5.82 10.53 8.38
C GLY A 175 -5.23 9.14 8.41
N ASP A 176 -4.52 8.75 7.36
CA ASP A 176 -3.95 7.43 7.15
C ASP A 176 -2.43 7.50 6.98
N ALA A 177 -1.72 6.44 7.38
CA ALA A 177 -0.28 6.31 7.21
C ALA A 177 0.05 4.97 6.57
N SER A 178 0.93 4.96 5.58
CA SER A 178 1.30 3.76 4.84
C SER A 178 2.82 3.65 4.68
N ALA A 179 3.31 2.41 4.60
CA ALA A 179 4.72 2.12 4.43
C ALA A 179 4.91 0.92 3.51
N ARG A 180 6.02 0.91 2.78
CA ARG A 180 6.46 -0.24 1.99
C ARG A 180 7.95 -0.48 2.18
N TYR A 181 8.30 -1.73 2.43
CA TYR A 181 9.66 -2.20 2.61
C TYR A 181 10.03 -3.23 1.55
N GLN A 182 11.16 -3.02 0.88
CA GLN A 182 11.72 -3.96 -0.08
C GLN A 182 12.54 -5.04 0.62
N ILE A 183 12.05 -6.28 0.69
CA ILE A 183 12.77 -7.41 1.29
C ILE A 183 13.81 -7.97 0.33
N MET A 184 13.46 -8.11 -0.94
CA MET A 184 14.35 -8.55 -2.03
C MET A 184 14.00 -7.80 -3.31
N ASP A 185 14.77 -8.01 -4.36
CA ASP A 185 14.37 -7.55 -5.70
C ASP A 185 13.02 -8.17 -6.04
N ASP A 186 12.08 -7.34 -6.47
CA ASP A 186 10.70 -7.72 -6.78
C ASP A 186 9.91 -8.37 -5.63
N PHE A 187 10.35 -8.27 -4.38
CA PHE A 187 9.58 -8.72 -3.21
C PHE A 187 9.43 -7.61 -2.16
N TYR A 188 8.18 -7.24 -1.90
CA TYR A 188 7.82 -6.12 -1.04
C TYR A 188 6.78 -6.50 0.01
N VAL A 189 6.92 -5.88 1.16
CA VAL A 189 5.90 -5.87 2.22
C VAL A 189 5.39 -4.45 2.37
N SER A 190 4.08 -4.29 2.44
CA SER A 190 3.44 -3.01 2.70
C SER A 190 2.58 -3.09 3.97
N GLY A 191 2.42 -1.95 4.61
CA GLY A 191 1.55 -1.78 5.77
C GLY A 191 0.74 -0.50 5.65
N LEU A 192 -0.49 -0.52 6.15
CA LEU A 192 -1.39 0.62 6.21
C LEU A 192 -1.97 0.72 7.62
N LEU A 193 -1.78 1.87 8.26
CA LEU A 193 -2.46 2.27 9.48
C LEU A 193 -3.56 3.27 9.13
N LYS A 194 -4.80 2.80 9.06
CA LYS A 194 -5.99 3.62 8.84
C LYS A 194 -6.36 4.36 10.11
N GLY A 195 -6.72 5.63 9.99
CA GLY A 195 -7.13 6.46 11.13
C GLY A 195 -6.00 6.76 12.12
N TRP A 196 -4.75 6.88 11.66
CA TRP A 196 -3.57 7.15 12.52
C TRP A 196 -3.70 8.44 13.35
N THR A 197 -4.40 9.46 12.83
CA THR A 197 -4.70 10.72 13.56
C THR A 197 -6.09 10.75 14.17
N SER A 198 -7.06 10.12 13.51
CA SER A 198 -8.46 9.90 13.92
C SER A 198 -9.25 9.41 12.70
N SER A 199 -10.40 8.77 12.92
CA SER A 199 -11.48 8.69 11.94
C SER A 199 -12.79 9.07 12.63
N ALA A 200 -13.34 10.23 12.28
CA ALA A 200 -14.53 10.76 12.92
C ALA A 200 -15.50 11.34 11.89
N ALA A 201 -16.78 11.31 12.20
CA ALA A 201 -17.84 11.97 11.45
C ALA A 201 -18.77 12.74 12.40
N THR A 202 -19.28 13.87 11.94
CA THR A 202 -20.27 14.67 12.66
C THR A 202 -21.42 15.02 11.74
N TRP A 203 -22.62 15.06 12.31
CA TRP A 203 -23.86 15.31 11.58
C TRP A 203 -24.55 16.58 12.09
N GLU A 204 -25.43 17.16 11.27
CA GLU A 204 -26.21 18.34 11.65
C GLU A 204 -27.10 18.12 12.88
N SER A 205 -27.53 16.88 13.11
CA SER A 205 -28.27 16.47 14.31
C SER A 205 -27.46 16.64 15.62
N GLY A 206 -26.15 16.83 15.52
CA GLY A 206 -25.22 16.86 16.64
C GLY A 206 -24.62 15.50 16.97
N GLU A 207 -25.01 14.45 16.24
CA GLU A 207 -24.42 13.12 16.36
C GLU A 207 -22.94 13.13 15.97
N PHE A 208 -22.15 12.36 16.72
CA PHE A 208 -20.72 12.23 16.52
C PHE A 208 -20.33 10.76 16.53
N GLU A 209 -19.76 10.31 15.42
CA GLU A 209 -19.34 8.94 15.22
C GLU A 209 -17.82 8.86 15.17
N TYR A 210 -17.26 7.84 15.80
CA TYR A 210 -15.82 7.58 15.78
C TYR A 210 -15.53 6.14 15.36
N SER A 211 -14.60 5.99 14.43
CA SER A 211 -14.03 4.70 14.06
C SER A 211 -12.60 4.57 14.58
N ALA A 212 -12.37 3.45 15.26
CA ALA A 212 -11.06 3.09 15.79
C ALA A 212 -10.05 2.83 14.64
N PRO A 213 -8.74 3.02 14.90
CA PRO A 213 -7.72 2.77 13.91
C PRO A 213 -7.64 1.28 13.56
N GLU A 214 -7.26 0.98 12.32
CA GLU A 214 -7.10 -0.40 11.83
C GLU A 214 -5.77 -0.54 11.08
N PHE A 215 -5.14 -1.71 11.17
CA PHE A 215 -3.90 -1.99 10.49
C PHE A 215 -4.07 -3.12 9.47
N TYR A 216 -3.42 -2.98 8.32
CA TYR A 216 -3.41 -3.98 7.24
C TYR A 216 -1.97 -4.24 6.81
N LEU A 217 -1.73 -5.48 6.38
CA LEU A 217 -0.48 -5.92 5.77
C LEU A 217 -0.72 -6.32 4.32
N ALA A 218 0.30 -6.19 3.49
CA ALA A 218 0.27 -6.67 2.13
C ALA A 218 1.64 -7.18 1.66
N LEU A 219 1.60 -8.09 0.70
CA LEU A 219 2.75 -8.69 0.04
C LEU A 219 2.60 -8.53 -1.47
N SER A 220 3.71 -8.21 -2.12
CA SER A 220 3.81 -8.13 -3.59
C SER A 220 5.08 -8.85 -4.02
N TYR A 221 4.94 -9.84 -4.90
CA TYR A 221 6.06 -10.60 -5.45
C TYR A 221 6.01 -10.68 -6.98
N GLY A 222 7.09 -10.30 -7.64
CA GLY A 222 7.23 -10.34 -9.09
C GLY A 222 8.17 -11.47 -9.56
N LEU A 223 7.71 -12.27 -10.51
CA LEU A 223 8.49 -13.32 -11.17
C LEU A 223 8.58 -13.03 -12.67
N PRO A 224 9.75 -12.67 -13.22
CA PRO A 224 9.93 -12.51 -14.65
C PRO A 224 9.83 -13.86 -15.36
N VAL A 225 9.08 -13.92 -16.46
CA VAL A 225 8.93 -15.11 -17.31
C VAL A 225 9.28 -14.73 -18.74
N GLU A 226 10.58 -14.77 -19.03
CA GLU A 226 11.14 -14.36 -20.32
C GLU A 226 10.54 -15.14 -21.51
N TYR A 227 10.22 -16.43 -21.31
CA TYR A 227 9.63 -17.28 -22.34
C TYR A 227 8.27 -16.75 -22.86
N LEU A 228 7.50 -16.08 -22.00
CA LEU A 228 6.18 -15.53 -22.33
C LEU A 228 6.22 -14.02 -22.58
N TYR A 229 7.42 -13.41 -22.64
CA TYR A 229 7.60 -11.97 -22.80
C TYR A 229 6.78 -11.18 -21.76
N GLY A 230 6.97 -11.49 -20.49
CA GLY A 230 6.23 -10.82 -19.43
C GLY A 230 6.67 -11.17 -18.02
N LYS A 231 5.88 -10.71 -17.06
CA LYS A 231 6.12 -10.84 -15.61
C LYS A 231 4.83 -11.26 -14.90
N PHE A 232 4.90 -12.33 -14.11
CA PHE A 232 3.86 -12.64 -13.13
C PHE A 232 4.06 -11.76 -11.90
N ASN A 233 2.97 -11.21 -11.39
CA ASN A 233 2.95 -10.52 -10.12
C ASN A 233 1.88 -11.15 -9.24
N PHE A 234 2.27 -11.47 -8.02
CA PHE A 234 1.42 -12.05 -6.99
C PHE A 234 1.16 -10.99 -5.93
N TYR A 235 -0.12 -10.81 -5.60
CA TYR A 235 -0.58 -9.80 -4.65
C TYR A 235 -1.41 -10.47 -3.57
N TRP A 236 -1.11 -10.11 -2.33
CA TRP A 236 -1.89 -10.50 -1.17
C TRP A 236 -2.01 -9.33 -0.22
N GLN A 237 -3.18 -9.14 0.36
CA GLN A 237 -3.46 -8.19 1.41
C GLN A 237 -4.23 -8.90 2.52
N SER A 238 -3.87 -8.65 3.78
CA SER A 238 -4.53 -9.24 4.94
C SER A 238 -5.90 -8.60 5.20
N ALA A 239 -6.70 -9.28 6.03
CA ALA A 239 -7.78 -8.65 6.78
C ALA A 239 -7.23 -7.66 7.82
N GLY A 240 -8.11 -6.87 8.44
CA GLY A 240 -7.79 -6.01 9.57
C GLY A 240 -7.14 -6.79 10.73
N LEU A 241 -6.19 -6.17 11.43
CA LEU A 241 -5.46 -6.82 12.54
C LEU A 241 -6.12 -6.58 13.91
N PHE A 242 -6.74 -5.43 14.13
CA PHE A 242 -7.19 -4.99 15.46
C PHE A 242 -8.65 -5.31 15.74
N HIS A 243 -9.52 -5.17 14.75
CA HIS A 243 -10.96 -5.37 14.90
C HIS A 243 -11.42 -6.60 14.13
N HIS A 244 -12.54 -7.16 14.58
CA HIS A 244 -13.26 -8.17 13.79
C HIS A 244 -13.78 -7.48 12.54
N GLU A 245 -13.40 -7.99 11.38
CA GLU A 245 -13.88 -7.48 10.11
C GLU A 245 -15.20 -8.20 9.76
N ALA A 246 -16.19 -7.47 9.28
CA ALA A 246 -17.37 -8.11 8.70
C ALA A 246 -16.93 -8.81 7.41
N ARG A 247 -17.03 -10.14 7.39
CA ARG A 247 -16.55 -10.97 6.27
C ARG A 247 -17.66 -11.56 5.45
N ASP A 248 -18.87 -11.53 5.99
CA ASP A 248 -20.02 -12.00 5.26
C ASP A 248 -20.52 -10.93 4.29
N LEU A 249 -20.75 -11.36 3.06
CA LEU A 249 -21.40 -10.58 2.02
C LEU A 249 -22.85 -11.05 1.82
N ASP A 250 -23.27 -12.04 2.60
CA ASP A 250 -24.64 -12.56 2.65
C ASP A 250 -25.44 -11.86 3.76
N PHE A 251 -26.71 -11.58 3.50
CA PHE A 251 -27.62 -11.01 4.49
C PHE A 251 -28.18 -12.07 5.46
N ASP A 252 -28.06 -13.35 5.12
CA ASP A 252 -28.79 -14.44 5.78
C ASP A 252 -28.07 -15.08 6.98
N GLU A 253 -26.78 -14.81 7.23
CA GLU A 253 -26.04 -15.34 8.38
C GLU A 253 -25.24 -14.27 9.13
N ASP A 254 -25.84 -13.71 10.18
CA ASP A 254 -25.25 -12.71 11.09
C ASP A 254 -24.17 -13.30 12.05
N THR A 255 -23.53 -14.42 11.70
CA THR A 255 -22.82 -15.26 12.69
C THR A 255 -21.30 -15.33 12.61
N HIS A 256 -20.64 -14.79 11.58
CA HIS A 256 -19.17 -14.89 11.49
C HIS A 256 -18.50 -13.55 11.11
N GLY A 257 -18.38 -12.66 12.09
CA GLY A 257 -17.34 -11.64 12.04
C GLY A 257 -15.98 -12.32 12.08
N GLY A 258 -15.05 -11.94 11.20
CA GLY A 258 -13.72 -12.52 11.16
C GLY A 258 -13.01 -12.40 12.50
N GLU A 259 -12.33 -13.47 12.91
CA GLU A 259 -11.53 -13.49 14.13
C GLU A 259 -10.25 -12.67 13.93
N ARG A 260 -9.71 -12.13 15.04
CA ARG A 260 -8.43 -11.45 14.98
C ARG A 260 -7.29 -12.44 14.79
N ILE A 261 -6.14 -11.94 14.35
CA ILE A 261 -4.93 -12.75 14.17
C ILE A 261 -4.51 -13.54 15.44
N TRP A 262 -4.79 -13.03 16.64
CA TRP A 262 -4.47 -13.71 17.91
C TRP A 262 -5.58 -14.63 18.44
N GLU A 263 -6.76 -14.60 17.85
CA GLU A 263 -7.88 -15.50 18.18
C GLU A 263 -7.86 -16.71 17.23
N ASP A 264 -7.87 -16.45 15.93
CA ASP A 264 -7.69 -17.47 14.89
C ASP A 264 -6.82 -16.91 13.73
N PRO A 265 -5.52 -17.25 13.68
CA PRO A 265 -4.63 -16.80 12.62
C PRO A 265 -5.01 -17.33 11.23
N LEU A 266 -5.63 -18.50 11.14
CA LEU A 266 -6.03 -19.10 9.87
C LEU A 266 -7.28 -18.44 9.34
N ASP A 267 -8.23 -18.13 10.22
CA ASP A 267 -9.38 -17.32 9.85
C ASP A 267 -8.90 -15.96 9.34
N TRP A 268 -8.13 -15.19 10.12
CA TRP A 268 -7.58 -13.89 9.70
C TRP A 268 -6.85 -13.95 8.34
N LEU A 269 -6.03 -14.97 8.11
CA LEU A 269 -5.30 -15.16 6.85
C LEU A 269 -6.26 -15.40 5.67
N SER A 270 -7.30 -16.21 5.88
CA SER A 270 -8.33 -16.49 4.88
C SER A 270 -9.26 -15.30 4.62
N GLY A 271 -9.28 -14.31 5.52
CA GLY A 271 -9.99 -13.04 5.35
C GLY A 271 -9.25 -12.05 4.48
N GLY A 272 -7.99 -12.38 4.18
CA GLY A 272 -7.23 -11.67 3.19
C GLY A 272 -7.85 -11.77 1.80
N ARG A 273 -7.31 -10.92 0.93
CA ARG A 273 -7.67 -10.78 -0.46
C ARG A 273 -6.42 -10.77 -1.31
N GLY A 274 -6.56 -11.12 -2.58
CA GLY A 274 -5.37 -11.20 -3.43
C GLY A 274 -5.68 -11.54 -4.87
N GLY A 275 -4.64 -11.49 -5.69
CA GLY A 275 -4.76 -11.77 -7.10
C GLY A 275 -3.42 -11.94 -7.79
N VAL A 276 -3.49 -12.36 -9.03
CA VAL A 276 -2.34 -12.56 -9.91
C VAL A 276 -2.51 -11.66 -11.13
N GLU A 277 -1.46 -10.93 -11.48
CA GLU A 277 -1.36 -10.15 -12.71
C GLU A 277 -0.27 -10.74 -13.59
N PHE A 278 -0.61 -11.08 -14.83
CA PHE A 278 0.39 -11.33 -15.86
C PHE A 278 0.52 -10.07 -16.73
N ALA A 279 1.69 -9.43 -16.65
CA ALA A 279 2.01 -8.24 -17.42
C ALA A 279 2.90 -8.61 -18.60
N PHE A 280 2.37 -8.47 -19.82
CA PHE A 280 3.12 -8.67 -21.05
C PHE A 280 3.99 -7.45 -21.38
N ASP A 281 5.15 -7.67 -21.98
CA ASP A 281 6.10 -6.62 -22.37
C ASP A 281 5.53 -5.65 -23.42
N PHE A 282 4.56 -6.10 -24.21
CA PHE A 282 3.87 -5.25 -25.19
C PHE A 282 2.75 -4.38 -24.58
N GLY A 283 2.55 -4.43 -23.26
CA GLY A 283 1.69 -3.51 -22.51
C GLY A 283 0.31 -4.04 -22.10
N LEU A 284 -0.08 -5.24 -22.55
CA LEU A 284 -1.29 -5.92 -22.06
C LEU A 284 -1.05 -6.47 -20.64
N LYS A 285 -2.05 -6.38 -19.79
CA LYS A 285 -2.06 -6.94 -18.44
C LYS A 285 -3.34 -7.73 -18.24
N LEU A 286 -3.23 -8.98 -17.82
CA LEU A 286 -4.37 -9.83 -17.49
C LEU A 286 -4.38 -10.10 -15.99
N ARG A 287 -5.55 -10.02 -15.37
CA ARG A 287 -5.72 -10.05 -13.91
C ARG A 287 -6.85 -10.96 -13.51
N VAL A 288 -6.61 -11.72 -12.46
CA VAL A 288 -7.62 -12.50 -11.77
C VAL A 288 -7.37 -12.38 -10.27
N GLY A 289 -8.42 -12.24 -9.49
CA GLY A 289 -8.34 -12.10 -8.05
C GLY A 289 -9.53 -12.68 -7.31
N LEU A 290 -9.40 -12.69 -5.99
CA LEU A 290 -10.40 -13.10 -5.02
C LEU A 290 -10.49 -12.01 -3.97
N SER A 291 -11.69 -11.44 -3.78
CA SER A 291 -11.91 -10.40 -2.76
C SER A 291 -12.02 -10.97 -1.35
N SER A 292 -12.24 -12.28 -1.22
CA SER A 292 -12.17 -13.04 0.03
C SER A 292 -11.78 -14.47 -0.29
N PHE A 293 -10.83 -15.06 0.45
CA PHE A 293 -10.47 -16.48 0.26
C PHE A 293 -11.47 -17.45 0.90
N THR A 294 -12.36 -16.98 1.78
CA THR A 294 -13.44 -17.81 2.32
C THR A 294 -14.67 -17.85 1.41
N THR A 295 -14.94 -16.77 0.68
CA THR A 295 -16.11 -16.66 -0.18
C THR A 295 -15.70 -16.77 -1.65
N PHE A 296 -15.53 -18.01 -2.13
CA PHE A 296 -15.17 -18.32 -3.53
C PHE A 296 -16.16 -17.80 -4.59
N LYS A 297 -17.33 -17.28 -4.19
CA LYS A 297 -18.30 -16.64 -5.08
C LYS A 297 -17.87 -15.23 -5.53
N SER A 298 -16.90 -14.61 -4.86
CA SER A 298 -16.46 -13.24 -5.13
C SER A 298 -15.19 -13.19 -6.00
N VAL A 299 -15.30 -13.78 -7.19
CA VAL A 299 -14.21 -13.78 -8.17
C VAL A 299 -14.13 -12.42 -8.85
N THR A 300 -12.92 -11.91 -9.01
CA THR A 300 -12.62 -10.70 -9.78
C THR A 300 -11.74 -11.03 -10.97
N ALA A 301 -11.95 -10.32 -12.07
CA ALA A 301 -11.15 -10.45 -13.27
C ALA A 301 -11.03 -9.10 -13.97
N GLY A 302 -9.96 -8.91 -14.72
CA GLY A 302 -9.78 -7.66 -15.45
C GLY A 302 -8.65 -7.71 -16.46
N ALA A 303 -8.65 -6.69 -17.31
CA ALA A 303 -7.63 -6.49 -18.32
C ALA A 303 -7.20 -5.02 -18.33
N GLY A 304 -5.93 -4.81 -18.65
CA GLY A 304 -5.32 -3.49 -18.74
C GLY A 304 -4.49 -3.37 -19.98
N LEU A 305 -4.48 -2.19 -20.60
CA LEU A 305 -3.62 -1.90 -21.74
C LEU A 305 -2.85 -0.62 -21.47
N THR A 306 -1.52 -0.72 -21.46
CA THR A 306 -0.61 0.43 -21.39
C THR A 306 -0.14 0.78 -22.79
N ILE A 307 -0.45 1.99 -23.24
CA ILE A 307 -0.09 2.51 -24.55
C ILE A 307 1.01 3.54 -24.38
N ALA A 308 2.20 3.21 -24.87
CA ALA A 308 3.37 4.10 -24.94
C ALA A 308 3.65 4.87 -23.63
N ASN A 309 3.45 4.22 -22.48
CA ASN A 309 3.68 4.76 -21.13
C ASN A 309 2.94 6.05 -20.76
N PHE A 310 2.07 6.59 -21.62
CA PHE A 310 1.34 7.83 -21.37
C PHE A 310 -0.16 7.59 -21.15
N LEU A 311 -0.70 6.46 -21.58
CA LEU A 311 -2.10 6.11 -21.42
C LEU A 311 -2.22 4.69 -20.90
N VAL A 312 -3.04 4.52 -19.87
CA VAL A 312 -3.43 3.23 -19.32
C VAL A 312 -4.94 3.19 -19.31
N VAL A 313 -5.50 2.11 -19.85
CA VAL A 313 -6.94 1.82 -19.78
C VAL A 313 -7.09 0.49 -19.09
N ASP A 314 -7.87 0.45 -18.02
CA ASP A 314 -8.15 -0.75 -17.26
C ASP A 314 -9.66 -0.99 -17.17
N TYR A 315 -10.03 -2.25 -17.21
CA TYR A 315 -11.39 -2.72 -17.02
C TYR A 315 -11.39 -3.85 -16.01
N ALA A 316 -12.38 -3.84 -15.13
CA ALA A 316 -12.57 -4.88 -14.13
C ALA A 316 -14.03 -5.31 -14.03
N PHE A 317 -14.16 -6.59 -13.73
CA PHE A 317 -15.38 -7.30 -13.43
C PHE A 317 -15.25 -7.88 -12.02
N GLU A 318 -16.26 -7.65 -11.20
CA GLU A 318 -16.34 -8.14 -9.83
C GLU A 318 -17.67 -8.84 -9.63
N SER A 319 -17.62 -10.13 -9.31
CA SER A 319 -18.79 -10.93 -8.97
C SER A 319 -19.20 -10.66 -7.54
N HIS A 320 -20.49 -10.43 -7.29
CA HIS A 320 -21.07 -10.35 -5.95
C HIS A 320 -21.90 -11.62 -5.67
N PRO A 321 -21.86 -12.19 -4.45
CA PRO A 321 -22.65 -13.37 -4.11
C PRO A 321 -24.17 -13.12 -4.13
N VAL A 322 -24.59 -11.90 -3.76
CA VAL A 322 -26.02 -11.52 -3.59
C VAL A 322 -26.53 -10.53 -4.65
N PHE A 323 -25.67 -9.63 -5.14
CA PHE A 323 -26.06 -8.51 -6.00
C PHE A 323 -25.63 -8.74 -7.44
N SER A 324 -26.07 -7.85 -8.34
CA SER A 324 -25.59 -7.83 -9.72
C SER A 324 -24.07 -7.63 -9.77
N PRO A 325 -23.39 -8.21 -10.77
CA PRO A 325 -21.96 -7.98 -10.96
C PRO A 325 -21.63 -6.50 -11.14
N VAL A 326 -20.48 -6.09 -10.62
CA VAL A 326 -19.98 -4.72 -10.69
C VAL A 326 -18.96 -4.60 -11.82
N HIS A 327 -19.14 -3.56 -12.63
CA HIS A 327 -18.23 -3.23 -13.72
C HIS A 327 -17.53 -1.91 -13.42
N ARG A 328 -16.21 -1.90 -13.59
CA ARG A 328 -15.38 -0.73 -13.31
C ARG A 328 -14.48 -0.44 -14.50
N VAL A 329 -14.46 0.81 -14.92
CA VAL A 329 -13.59 1.31 -15.98
C VAL A 329 -12.68 2.37 -15.38
N SER A 330 -11.40 2.32 -15.69
CA SER A 330 -10.49 3.39 -15.35
C SER A 330 -9.54 3.76 -16.48
N ILE A 331 -9.20 5.04 -16.53
CA ILE A 331 -8.32 5.63 -17.53
C ILE A 331 -7.31 6.49 -16.79
N SER A 332 -6.03 6.26 -17.04
CA SER A 332 -4.93 7.07 -16.52
C SER A 332 -4.13 7.65 -17.67
N PHE A 333 -3.92 8.95 -17.64
CA PHE A 333 -3.17 9.68 -18.64
C PHE A 333 -2.01 10.44 -18.01
N SER A 334 -0.86 10.41 -18.67
CA SER A 334 0.32 11.17 -18.33
C SER A 334 0.65 12.16 -19.45
N PRO A 335 0.69 13.48 -19.17
CA PRO A 335 1.03 14.48 -20.19
C PRO A 335 2.55 14.57 -20.43
N TYR A 336 3.35 13.56 -20.07
CA TYR A 336 4.81 13.66 -20.15
C TYR A 336 5.33 13.93 -21.57
N LEU A 337 4.60 13.47 -22.60
CA LEU A 337 4.92 13.75 -24.01
C LEU A 337 4.88 15.25 -24.34
N PHE A 338 4.15 16.03 -23.54
CA PHE A 338 3.90 17.47 -23.73
C PHE A 338 4.37 18.31 -22.52
N GLY A 339 5.06 17.71 -21.55
CA GLY A 339 5.24 18.28 -20.21
C GLY A 339 6.58 17.96 -19.54
N HIS A 340 6.56 17.87 -18.20
CA HIS A 340 7.75 17.63 -17.39
C HIS A 340 8.43 16.30 -17.74
N LYS A 341 9.77 16.33 -17.86
CA LYS A 341 10.56 15.12 -18.07
C LYS A 341 10.32 14.11 -16.93
N PRO A 342 10.29 12.80 -17.23
CA PRO A 342 10.23 11.78 -16.18
C PRO A 342 11.30 11.98 -15.14
N ARG A 343 10.98 11.65 -13.89
CA ARG A 343 11.97 11.57 -12.82
C ARG A 343 12.94 10.41 -13.12
N GLU A 344 14.23 10.72 -13.15
CA GLU A 344 15.29 9.73 -13.38
C GLU A 344 15.30 8.63 -12.30
N GLU A 345 15.66 7.41 -12.71
CA GLU A 345 15.75 6.26 -11.80
C GLU A 345 16.92 6.44 -10.82
N GLY A 346 16.59 6.82 -9.58
CA GLY A 346 17.51 6.62 -8.47
C GLY A 346 17.48 5.16 -8.04
N HIS A 347 18.48 4.39 -8.49
CA HIS A 347 18.72 2.95 -8.34
C HIS A 347 18.17 2.10 -9.49
N LEU A 348 19.07 1.75 -10.42
CA LEU A 348 18.94 0.54 -11.23
C LEU A 348 18.98 -0.66 -10.27
N SER A 349 18.06 -1.62 -10.38
CA SER A 349 18.24 -2.92 -9.72
C SER A 349 19.57 -3.51 -10.18
N LYS A 350 20.25 -4.34 -9.38
CA LYS A 350 21.54 -4.92 -9.81
C LYS A 350 21.41 -5.65 -11.15
N THR A 351 20.24 -6.20 -11.43
CA THR A 351 19.89 -6.87 -12.69
C THR A 351 19.77 -5.89 -13.85
N ASP A 352 19.12 -4.73 -13.64
CA ASP A 352 18.99 -3.69 -14.66
C ASP A 352 20.30 -2.91 -14.86
N ALA A 353 21.08 -2.73 -13.81
CA ALA A 353 22.42 -2.17 -13.86
C ALA A 353 23.34 -3.10 -14.64
N ALA A 354 23.28 -4.42 -14.39
CA ALA A 354 24.02 -5.42 -15.15
C ALA A 354 23.57 -5.45 -16.62
N LYS A 355 22.26 -5.36 -16.90
CA LYS A 355 21.72 -5.30 -18.27
C LYS A 355 22.18 -4.03 -19.00
N LYS A 356 22.16 -2.88 -18.32
CA LYS A 356 22.64 -1.61 -18.86
C LYS A 356 24.15 -1.63 -19.14
N LEU A 357 24.95 -2.18 -18.22
CA LEU A 357 26.41 -2.35 -18.38
C LEU A 357 26.79 -3.35 -19.48
N VAL A 358 25.92 -4.31 -19.80
CA VAL A 358 26.14 -5.30 -20.88
C VAL A 358 25.69 -4.75 -22.24
N THR A 359 24.78 -3.78 -22.27
CA THR A 359 24.18 -3.27 -23.52
C THR A 359 24.84 -1.97 -24.02
N GLU A 360 25.44 -1.19 -23.12
CA GLU A 360 26.23 -0.01 -23.52
C GLU A 360 27.66 -0.46 -23.92
N GLU A 361 27.99 -0.39 -25.22
CA GLU A 361 29.40 -0.37 -25.65
C GLU A 361 30.10 0.82 -24.97
N PRO A 362 31.38 0.70 -24.57
CA PRO A 362 32.05 1.78 -23.87
C PRO A 362 32.23 2.98 -24.82
N GLU A 363 31.30 3.93 -24.75
CA GLU A 363 31.51 5.26 -25.31
C GLU A 363 32.73 5.86 -24.61
N TYR A 364 33.76 6.17 -25.40
CA TYR A 364 34.90 6.95 -24.97
C TYR A 364 34.41 8.31 -24.45
N LEU A 365 34.30 8.45 -23.13
CA LEU A 365 34.14 9.74 -22.48
C LEU A 365 35.41 10.58 -22.77
N PRO A 366 35.30 11.81 -23.30
CA PRO A 366 36.43 12.72 -23.33
C PRO A 366 36.83 13.06 -21.89
N ALA A 367 38.13 13.01 -21.61
CA ALA A 367 38.69 13.29 -20.30
C ALA A 367 38.43 14.76 -19.90
N GLU A 368 37.40 14.99 -19.09
CA GLU A 368 37.19 16.24 -18.37
C GLU A 368 37.69 16.09 -16.92
N GLU A 369 38.86 16.70 -16.70
CA GLU A 369 39.34 17.36 -15.49
C GLU A 369 39.04 16.70 -14.12
N TYR A 370 39.93 15.79 -13.72
CA TYR A 370 40.09 15.42 -12.31
C TYR A 370 40.58 16.62 -11.51
N VAL A 371 39.70 17.22 -10.70
CA VAL A 371 40.12 18.07 -9.58
C VAL A 371 40.57 17.14 -8.46
N GLU A 372 41.89 16.98 -8.30
CA GLU A 372 42.46 16.30 -7.13
C GLU A 372 42.17 17.11 -5.87
N GLU A 373 41.28 16.57 -5.02
CA GLU A 373 41.13 17.03 -3.65
C GLU A 373 42.34 16.57 -2.84
N ARG A 374 43.27 17.51 -2.64
CA ARG A 374 44.54 17.31 -1.94
C ARG A 374 44.27 16.97 -0.46
N ILE A 375 44.45 15.71 -0.08
CA ILE A 375 44.50 15.30 1.33
C ILE A 375 45.76 15.93 1.96
N GLN A 376 45.56 16.76 2.99
CA GLN A 376 46.63 17.31 3.82
C GLN A 376 47.19 16.20 4.71
N GLU A 377 48.30 15.58 4.30
CA GLU A 377 49.10 14.73 5.18
C GLU A 377 49.87 15.59 6.19
N THR A 378 49.70 15.26 7.47
CA THR A 378 50.47 15.83 8.59
C THR A 378 51.82 15.11 8.67
N PRO A 379 52.98 15.79 8.77
CA PRO A 379 54.27 15.10 8.70
C PRO A 379 54.64 14.43 10.03
N VAL A 380 54.98 13.14 9.97
CA VAL A 380 55.69 12.41 11.04
C VAL A 380 57.20 12.48 10.75
N PRO A 381 58.07 12.71 11.75
CA PRO A 381 59.50 12.95 11.51
C PRO A 381 60.29 11.67 11.17
N VAL A 382 61.26 11.83 10.27
CA VAL A 382 62.22 10.82 9.81
C VAL A 382 63.33 10.62 10.85
N GLU A 383 63.56 9.37 11.27
CA GLU A 383 64.77 8.97 11.99
C GLU A 383 65.57 7.92 11.18
N GLN A 384 66.89 8.08 11.22
CA GLN A 384 67.87 7.53 10.28
C GLN A 384 68.29 6.10 10.63
N THR A 385 68.46 5.25 9.62
CA THR A 385 69.03 3.90 9.76
C THR A 385 70.54 3.89 9.49
N PRO A 386 71.36 3.16 10.28
CA PRO A 386 72.71 2.76 9.86
C PRO A 386 72.79 1.30 9.37
N LYS A 387 73.83 1.03 8.59
CA LYS A 387 74.15 -0.17 7.79
C LYS A 387 74.50 -1.46 8.58
N ALA A 388 74.32 -2.59 7.90
CA ALA A 388 74.58 -4.00 8.28
C ALA A 388 76.06 -4.36 8.59
N PRO A 389 76.35 -5.56 9.17
CA PRO A 389 76.88 -6.66 8.32
C PRO A 389 76.59 -8.15 8.72
N VAL A 390 76.50 -9.02 7.70
CA VAL A 390 77.16 -10.34 7.44
C VAL A 390 76.84 -11.66 8.23
N ASN A 391 76.43 -12.68 7.43
CA ASN A 391 76.56 -14.18 7.43
C ASN A 391 76.66 -15.04 8.73
N GLN A 392 75.92 -16.18 8.77
CA GLN A 392 76.43 -17.57 8.57
C GLN A 392 75.35 -18.71 8.78
N SER A 393 75.30 -19.65 7.81
CA SER A 393 75.02 -21.13 7.80
C SER A 393 73.99 -21.87 8.72
N VAL A 394 72.95 -22.48 8.11
CA VAL A 394 72.52 -23.94 7.96
C VAL A 394 72.97 -24.98 9.05
N PRO A 395 72.27 -26.13 9.39
CA PRO A 395 71.06 -26.84 8.85
C PRO A 395 70.00 -27.36 9.88
N ALA A 396 68.94 -28.03 9.35
CA ALA A 396 67.90 -28.86 10.01
C ALA A 396 68.47 -30.13 10.73
N PRO A 397 67.72 -30.91 11.58
CA PRO A 397 66.58 -31.75 11.13
C PRO A 397 65.49 -32.17 12.18
N GLU A 398 64.51 -32.94 11.69
CA GLU A 398 63.80 -34.10 12.32
C GLU A 398 62.47 -33.98 13.11
N LYS A 399 61.48 -34.76 12.60
CA LYS A 399 60.22 -35.29 13.18
C LYS A 399 60.52 -36.47 14.14
N PRO A 400 59.67 -36.89 15.11
CA PRO A 400 58.46 -37.75 14.85
C PRO A 400 57.29 -37.60 15.89
N ALA A 401 56.00 -37.65 15.53
CA ALA A 401 55.07 -38.79 15.30
C ALA A 401 54.08 -39.07 16.47
N VAL A 402 52.92 -39.68 16.11
CA VAL A 402 51.97 -40.46 16.96
C VAL A 402 51.01 -39.56 17.82
N THR A 403 49.67 -39.68 17.90
CA THR A 403 48.66 -40.75 17.75
C THR A 403 47.24 -40.11 17.69
N ALA A 404 46.28 -40.78 17.03
CA ALA A 404 44.84 -40.57 17.22
C ALA A 404 44.32 -41.35 18.46
N PRO A 405 43.13 -41.01 19.01
CA PRO A 405 42.02 -41.96 18.88
C PRO A 405 40.59 -41.34 18.72
N THR A 406 39.85 -41.95 17.80
CA THR A 406 38.50 -42.56 17.93
C THR A 406 37.28 -41.77 18.44
N ALA A 407 36.24 -41.76 17.59
CA ALA A 407 34.84 -41.48 17.90
C ALA A 407 34.13 -42.64 18.64
N PRO A 408 32.98 -42.38 19.29
CA PRO A 408 31.97 -43.41 19.49
C PRO A 408 30.67 -43.13 18.73
N ALA A 409 30.08 -44.24 18.28
CA ALA A 409 28.84 -44.35 17.52
C ALA A 409 27.58 -44.16 18.37
N THR A 410 26.48 -43.89 17.66
CA THR A 410 25.07 -43.89 18.07
C THR A 410 24.61 -45.20 18.71
N PRO A 411 23.45 -45.16 19.39
CA PRO A 411 22.45 -46.20 19.23
C PRO A 411 21.11 -45.63 18.73
N ILE A 412 20.61 -46.29 17.69
CA ILE A 412 19.22 -46.26 17.23
C ILE A 412 18.40 -47.10 18.23
N VAL A 413 17.27 -46.57 18.68
CA VAL A 413 16.22 -47.35 19.35
C VAL A 413 14.99 -47.28 18.46
N GLU A 414 14.62 -48.44 17.95
CA GLU A 414 13.44 -48.75 17.16
C GLU A 414 12.59 -49.66 18.06
N THR A 415 11.34 -49.29 18.30
CA THR A 415 10.30 -50.21 18.77
C THR A 415 8.98 -49.80 18.12
N ASP A 416 8.47 -50.72 17.30
CA ASP A 416 7.17 -50.76 16.66
C ASP A 416 6.02 -51.05 17.66
N ASP A 417 4.81 -50.95 17.10
CA ASP A 417 3.49 -51.44 17.54
C ASP A 417 2.60 -50.45 18.32
N GLU A 418 1.56 -49.90 17.66
CA GLU A 418 0.22 -50.50 17.69
C GLU A 418 -0.76 -49.83 16.69
N ILE A 419 -1.62 -50.68 16.12
CA ILE A 419 -2.75 -50.39 15.23
C ILE A 419 -4.05 -50.36 16.07
N LEU A 420 -5.12 -49.74 15.54
CA LEU A 420 -6.55 -49.72 15.96
C LEU A 420 -6.88 -48.48 16.81
N GLU A 421 -7.87 -47.63 16.52
CA GLU A 421 -9.09 -47.65 15.69
C GLU A 421 -9.37 -46.25 15.12
#